data_AF-C4XJV6-F1
#
_entry.id   AF-C4XJV6-F1
#
_cell.length_a   1.000
_cell.length_b   1.000
_cell.length_c   1.000
_cell.angle_alpha   90.00
_cell.angle_beta   90.00
_cell.angle_gamma   90.00
#
_symmetry.space_group_name_H-M   'P 1'
#
loop_
_entity.id
_entity.type
_entity.pdbx_description
1 polymer ?
#
loop_
_entity_poly.entity_id
_entity_poly.type
_entity_poly.pdbx_seq_one_letter_code
_entity_poly.pdbx_strand_id
1 'polypeptide(L)'
;MSNLTELQAHDSAIGPHTFEEFLKVAAAFHGNPAPGLIIGGYMVDAARAMLPEGTLFDAVVETKKCLPDAVQILTPPSYGNGWMRVINLGRYALSLYDKFTGQGYRAWLDPKHLENWPEIHAWFLKLKPKKEQNRERLFAEIKAAARHICLLAPVVMKPSFMIKPNMGAIGVCPACGEGYPKADGAICRGCAGEAPYLVPSDAPNLRAVPVDEAAGRRVLHDMTRIVPGESKGVEFAAGADIHAGDVCRLQTMGKNQVYVEDHSEPLGDFVHENQAAEAFAQAMAGVGLTTSGPPREGKVELIALEKGLLAIAKERLTAFNMIEGVMCASRQSHLVVEAGKAVAGCRAIPLYLPRRIFDVAMRVLADGPLFNILPIRQTRAGVLVTGTEIASGIIEDKFEPVVRSKVEALGGAVIAVRKAPDDRVAVAQAARELLAEGCDLIVTTAGLSVDPDDVTRLGLDDAGLTDAVHGMPVLPGAMALVGHLGAADVIGVPACALFHRTTSFDLLLPRVLAGQTLTRRDLAELAEGSMCLNCRACTYPKCPFGK
;
A
#
# COMPACT_ATOMS: atom_id res chain seq x y z
N MET A 1 -18.77 -46.46 50.04
CA MET A 1 -17.68 -47.46 50.10
C MET A 1 -17.19 -47.68 48.69
N SER A 2 -15.89 -47.43 48.49
CA SER A 2 -14.99 -47.82 47.40
C SER A 2 -15.59 -47.98 45.99
N ASN A 3 -15.29 -47.01 45.13
CA ASN A 3 -14.56 -47.30 43.91
C ASN A 3 -13.56 -46.14 43.70
N LEU A 4 -12.57 -46.11 44.59
CA LEU A 4 -11.26 -45.56 44.26
C LEU A 4 -10.70 -46.47 43.17
N THR A 5 -10.99 -46.15 41.91
CA THR A 5 -10.08 -46.53 40.84
C THR A 5 -8.75 -45.90 41.19
N GLU A 6 -7.78 -46.75 41.52
CA GLU A 6 -6.38 -46.40 41.71
C GLU A 6 -5.99 -45.34 40.67
N LEU A 7 -5.51 -44.18 41.14
CA LEU A 7 -4.79 -43.23 40.29
C LEU A 7 -3.65 -44.02 39.65
N GLN A 8 -3.80 -44.35 38.37
CA GLN A 8 -2.73 -44.87 37.54
C GLN A 8 -1.49 -43.99 37.79
N ALA A 9 -0.33 -44.62 37.94
CA ALA A 9 0.95 -43.97 38.16
C ALA A 9 1.03 -42.66 37.36
N HIS A 10 1.30 -41.53 38.04
CA HIS A 10 1.31 -40.19 37.47
C HIS A 10 1.97 -40.20 36.07
N ASP A 11 1.15 -40.19 35.01
CA ASP A 11 1.66 -40.37 33.66
C ASP A 11 2.39 -39.09 33.25
N SER A 12 3.72 -39.17 33.30
CA SER A 12 4.61 -38.09 32.93
C SER A 12 5.07 -38.20 31.47
N ALA A 13 4.47 -39.09 30.67
CA ALA A 13 4.72 -39.17 29.24
C ALA A 13 4.33 -37.87 28.53
N ILE A 14 5.04 -37.58 27.45
CA ILE A 14 4.80 -36.45 26.55
C ILE A 14 4.44 -37.03 25.19
N GLY A 15 3.13 -37.12 24.92
CA GLY A 15 2.62 -37.81 23.74
C GLY A 15 3.06 -39.28 23.73
N PRO A 16 3.73 -39.78 22.67
CA PRO A 16 4.15 -41.18 22.58
C PRO A 16 5.47 -41.49 23.31
N HIS A 17 6.08 -40.53 23.99
CA HIS A 17 7.41 -40.66 24.60
C HIS A 17 7.33 -40.64 26.12
N THR A 18 8.12 -41.46 26.80
CA THR A 18 8.43 -41.21 28.22
C THR A 18 9.14 -39.86 28.39
N PHE A 19 9.14 -39.31 29.60
CA PHE A 19 9.81 -38.03 29.87
C PHE A 19 11.28 -38.06 29.43
N GLU A 20 12.03 -39.10 29.81
CA GLU A 20 13.44 -39.28 29.47
C GLU A 20 13.69 -39.46 27.96
N GLU A 21 12.80 -40.17 27.26
CA GLU A 21 12.86 -40.27 25.79
C GLU A 21 12.60 -38.93 25.13
N PHE A 22 11.59 -38.19 25.60
CA PHE A 22 11.29 -36.87 25.07
C PHE A 22 12.46 -35.91 25.27
N LEU A 23 13.21 -35.98 26.37
CA LEU A 23 14.43 -35.19 26.54
C LEU A 23 15.47 -35.49 25.44
N LYS A 24 15.62 -36.75 25.03
CA LYS A 24 16.53 -37.14 23.94
C LYS A 24 16.03 -36.63 22.60
N VAL A 25 14.73 -36.77 22.32
CA VAL A 25 14.11 -36.26 21.08
C VAL A 25 14.22 -34.74 21.00
N ALA A 26 13.94 -34.04 22.10
CA ALA A 26 14.10 -32.60 22.23
C ALA A 26 15.55 -32.16 22.01
N ALA A 27 16.52 -32.91 22.56
CA ALA A 27 17.94 -32.64 22.32
C ALA A 27 18.32 -32.79 20.84
N ALA A 28 17.83 -33.86 20.20
CA ALA A 28 18.13 -34.15 18.80
C ALA A 28 17.53 -33.11 17.84
N PHE A 29 16.31 -32.63 18.11
CA PHE A 29 15.62 -31.67 17.24
C PHE A 29 16.03 -30.21 17.51
N HIS A 30 16.16 -29.83 18.79
CA HIS A 30 16.34 -28.43 19.22
C HIS A 30 17.78 -28.10 19.66
N GLY A 31 18.70 -29.07 19.61
CA GLY A 31 20.10 -28.94 20.01
C GLY A 31 20.37 -29.05 21.52
N ASN A 32 19.34 -28.94 22.36
CA ASN A 32 19.38 -29.22 23.80
C ASN A 32 17.93 -29.41 24.33
N PRO A 33 17.70 -30.22 25.37
CA PRO A 33 16.39 -30.28 26.03
C PRO A 33 16.14 -28.97 26.77
N ALA A 34 15.56 -27.97 26.09
CA ALA A 34 15.24 -26.67 26.67
C ALA A 34 13.97 -26.79 27.54
N PRO A 35 13.91 -26.16 28.74
CA PRO A 35 12.73 -26.23 29.60
C PRO A 35 11.44 -25.84 28.87
N GLY A 36 11.49 -24.78 28.07
CA GLY A 36 10.33 -24.34 27.29
C GLY A 36 9.84 -25.39 26.29
N LEU A 37 10.73 -26.10 25.62
CA LEU A 37 10.35 -27.17 24.69
C LEU A 37 9.65 -28.33 25.42
N ILE A 38 10.15 -28.71 26.60
CA ILE A 38 9.57 -29.79 27.42
C ILE A 38 8.17 -29.39 27.91
N ILE A 39 8.05 -28.18 28.46
CA ILE A 39 6.75 -27.61 28.88
C ILE A 39 5.80 -27.52 27.68
N GLY A 40 6.30 -27.06 26.54
CA GLY A 40 5.57 -27.01 25.29
C GLY A 40 5.07 -28.38 24.85
N GLY A 41 5.84 -29.44 25.08
CA GLY A 41 5.43 -30.82 24.82
C GLY A 41 4.15 -31.18 25.57
N TYR A 42 4.11 -30.93 26.87
CA TYR A 42 2.89 -31.13 27.67
C TYR A 42 1.73 -30.25 27.22
N MET A 43 1.99 -29.00 26.82
CA MET A 43 0.93 -28.12 26.30
C MET A 43 0.33 -28.64 24.98
N VAL A 44 1.16 -29.12 24.06
CA VAL A 44 0.73 -29.71 22.79
C VAL A 44 -0.08 -30.98 23.04
N ASP A 45 0.43 -31.86 23.90
CA ASP A 45 -0.22 -33.10 24.27
C ASP A 45 -1.57 -32.85 24.95
N ALA A 46 -1.64 -31.89 25.87
CA ALA A 46 -2.86 -31.47 26.53
C ALA A 46 -3.89 -30.88 25.54
N ALA A 47 -3.47 -30.02 24.61
CA ALA A 47 -4.38 -29.47 23.58
C ALA A 47 -4.85 -30.55 22.58
N ARG A 48 -3.97 -31.47 22.18
CA ARG A 48 -4.27 -32.56 21.25
C ARG A 48 -5.26 -33.55 21.84
N ALA A 49 -5.14 -33.87 23.13
CA ALA A 49 -6.05 -34.78 23.83
C ALA A 49 -7.50 -34.27 23.87
N MET A 50 -7.72 -32.96 23.66
CA MET A 50 -9.06 -32.37 23.60
C MET A 50 -9.70 -32.46 22.21
N LEU A 51 -8.93 -32.77 21.17
CA LEU A 51 -9.46 -32.93 19.81
C LEU A 51 -9.98 -34.36 19.61
N PRO A 52 -11.09 -34.55 18.87
CA PRO A 52 -11.56 -35.90 18.52
C PRO A 52 -10.49 -36.70 17.78
N GLU A 53 -10.47 -38.02 18.00
CA GLU A 53 -9.56 -38.92 17.30
C GLU A 53 -9.76 -38.82 15.78
N GLY A 54 -8.66 -38.78 15.02
CA GLY A 54 -8.69 -38.64 13.55
C GLY A 54 -8.90 -37.21 13.02
N THR A 55 -9.05 -36.21 13.89
CA THR A 55 -9.18 -34.80 13.46
C THR A 55 -7.97 -34.35 12.64
N LEU A 56 -8.22 -33.77 11.46
CA LEU A 56 -7.20 -33.04 10.70
C LEU A 56 -7.12 -31.61 11.25
N PHE A 57 -6.03 -31.30 11.94
CA PHE A 57 -5.85 -30.01 12.60
C PHE A 57 -4.65 -29.22 12.09
N ASP A 58 -4.79 -27.90 12.16
CA ASP A 58 -3.69 -26.94 11.99
C ASP A 58 -3.31 -26.36 13.37
N ALA A 59 -2.17 -25.67 13.43
CA ALA A 59 -1.64 -25.10 14.66
C ALA A 59 -1.34 -23.61 14.53
N VAL A 60 -1.62 -22.85 15.59
CA VAL A 60 -1.14 -21.46 15.75
C VAL A 60 -0.34 -21.37 17.04
N VAL A 61 0.88 -20.84 16.97
CA VAL A 61 1.78 -20.68 18.11
C VAL A 61 2.04 -19.19 18.34
N GLU A 62 1.86 -18.73 19.57
CA GLU A 62 1.84 -17.31 19.92
C GLU A 62 3.24 -16.74 20.26
N THR A 63 4.29 -17.54 20.07
CA THR A 63 5.67 -17.23 20.42
C THR A 63 6.65 -17.93 19.48
N LYS A 64 7.80 -17.30 19.23
CA LYS A 64 8.92 -17.92 18.49
C LYS A 64 9.83 -18.78 19.39
N LYS A 65 9.58 -18.83 20.71
CA LYS A 65 10.50 -19.40 21.71
C LYS A 65 10.20 -20.88 21.99
N CYS A 66 10.90 -21.79 21.31
CA CYS A 66 10.90 -23.26 21.53
C CYS A 66 9.55 -23.99 21.34
N LEU A 67 8.41 -23.35 21.62
CA LEU A 67 7.07 -23.92 21.51
C LEU A 67 6.69 -24.39 20.10
N PRO A 68 7.09 -23.69 19.00
CA PRO A 68 6.87 -24.21 17.65
C PRO A 68 7.51 -25.58 17.43
N ASP A 69 8.64 -25.86 18.07
CA ASP A 69 9.34 -27.14 17.92
C ASP A 69 8.60 -28.26 18.65
N ALA A 70 7.95 -27.98 19.78
CA ALA A 70 7.10 -28.95 20.47
C ALA A 70 5.96 -29.44 19.57
N VAL A 71 5.34 -28.52 18.83
CA VAL A 71 4.28 -28.84 17.87
C VAL A 71 4.85 -29.72 16.76
N GLN A 72 6.00 -29.36 16.18
CA GLN A 72 6.63 -30.10 15.09
C GLN A 72 7.11 -31.50 15.48
N ILE A 73 7.54 -31.70 16.73
CA ILE A 73 7.98 -33.01 17.23
C ILE A 73 6.77 -33.94 17.45
N LEU A 74 5.67 -33.43 18.03
CA LEU A 74 4.57 -34.26 18.51
C LEU A 74 3.38 -34.36 17.54
N THR A 75 3.36 -33.55 16.47
CA THR A 75 2.20 -33.43 15.58
C THR A 75 2.61 -33.26 14.11
N PRO A 76 1.74 -33.59 13.14
CA PRO A 76 1.99 -33.35 11.73
C PRO A 76 2.13 -31.87 11.31
N PRO A 77 1.43 -30.89 11.93
CA PRO A 77 1.65 -29.49 11.65
C PRO A 77 3.10 -29.04 11.78
N SER A 78 3.64 -28.46 10.70
CA SER A 78 4.98 -27.90 10.69
C SER A 78 5.01 -26.53 10.03
N TYR A 79 6.11 -25.81 10.25
CA TYR A 79 6.30 -24.52 9.60
C TYR A 79 6.43 -24.72 8.07
N GLY A 80 7.14 -25.77 7.65
CA GLY A 80 7.42 -26.05 6.24
C GLY A 80 6.20 -26.50 5.42
N ASN A 81 5.29 -27.30 5.99
CA ASN A 81 4.06 -27.69 5.28
C ASN A 81 2.95 -26.61 5.33
N GLY A 82 3.18 -25.53 6.10
CA GLY A 82 2.27 -24.40 6.24
C GLY A 82 1.06 -24.68 7.13
N TRP A 83 1.01 -25.82 7.83
CA TRP A 83 -0.09 -26.16 8.74
C TRP A 83 0.15 -25.64 10.16
N MET A 84 1.37 -25.17 10.46
CA MET A 84 1.65 -24.39 11.66
C MET A 84 1.98 -22.94 11.30
N ARG A 85 1.36 -21.99 12.01
CA ARG A 85 1.71 -20.55 11.91
C ARG A 85 2.24 -20.04 13.23
N VAL A 86 3.32 -19.26 13.18
CA VAL A 86 3.88 -18.59 14.35
C VAL A 86 3.51 -17.10 14.32
N ILE A 87 2.64 -16.69 15.24
CA ILE A 87 2.20 -15.30 15.41
C ILE A 87 2.83 -14.80 16.69
N ASN A 88 3.85 -13.96 16.61
CA ASN A 88 4.57 -13.53 17.81
C ASN A 88 3.77 -12.48 18.61
N LEU A 89 2.90 -12.94 19.53
CA LEU A 89 2.15 -12.10 20.45
C LEU A 89 2.85 -11.94 21.82
N GLY A 90 4.02 -12.57 21.98
CA GLY A 90 4.79 -12.56 23.22
C GLY A 90 4.22 -13.46 24.32
N ARG A 91 3.17 -14.24 24.03
CA ARG A 91 2.50 -15.14 24.97
C ARG A 91 2.96 -16.57 24.76
N TYR A 92 3.27 -17.29 25.84
CA TYR A 92 3.65 -18.69 25.76
C TYR A 92 2.41 -19.57 25.64
N ALA A 93 1.86 -19.64 24.43
CA ALA A 93 0.60 -20.29 24.13
C ALA A 93 0.60 -20.88 22.71
N LEU A 94 -0.23 -21.91 22.52
CA LEU A 94 -0.54 -22.47 21.22
C LEU A 94 -2.03 -22.83 21.13
N SER A 95 -2.54 -22.96 19.92
CA SER A 95 -3.87 -23.49 19.64
C SER A 95 -3.78 -24.59 18.59
N LEU A 96 -4.43 -25.72 18.84
CA LEU A 96 -4.68 -26.76 17.84
C LEU A 96 -6.17 -26.73 17.49
N TYR A 97 -6.51 -26.74 16.20
CA TYR A 97 -7.87 -26.57 15.75
C TYR A 97 -8.16 -27.36 14.48
N ASP A 98 -9.39 -27.85 14.37
CA ASP A 98 -9.89 -28.53 13.19
C ASP A 98 -9.82 -27.62 11.96
N LYS A 99 -9.26 -28.16 10.87
CA LYS A 99 -8.94 -27.42 9.65
C LYS A 99 -10.16 -26.87 8.92
N PHE A 100 -11.32 -27.50 9.06
CA PHE A 100 -12.52 -27.19 8.30
C PHE A 100 -13.50 -26.33 9.08
N THR A 101 -13.61 -26.56 10.38
CA THR A 101 -14.56 -25.87 11.27
C THR A 101 -13.93 -24.71 12.03
N GLY A 102 -12.59 -24.71 12.18
CA GLY A 102 -11.87 -23.73 12.99
C GLY A 102 -12.00 -23.93 14.50
N GLN A 103 -12.76 -24.94 14.95
CA GLN A 103 -12.95 -25.23 16.37
C GLN A 103 -11.71 -25.92 16.94
N GLY A 104 -11.29 -25.51 18.14
CA GLY A 104 -10.09 -26.06 18.74
C GLY A 104 -9.89 -25.67 20.18
N TYR A 105 -8.68 -25.94 20.68
CA TYR A 105 -8.29 -25.67 22.06
C TYR A 105 -6.99 -24.90 22.11
N ARG A 106 -6.98 -23.86 22.94
CA ARG A 106 -5.81 -23.04 23.24
C ARG A 106 -5.21 -23.47 24.57
N ALA A 107 -3.91 -23.81 24.57
CA ALA A 107 -3.11 -24.08 25.76
C ALA A 107 -2.18 -22.91 26.07
N TRP A 108 -2.06 -22.50 27.33
CA TRP A 108 -1.13 -21.45 27.76
C TRP A 108 -0.62 -21.66 29.19
N LEU A 109 0.49 -21.00 29.51
CA LEU A 109 0.98 -20.89 30.88
C LEU A 109 0.39 -19.67 31.57
N ASP A 110 -0.22 -19.87 32.73
CA ASP A 110 -0.73 -18.80 33.59
C ASP A 110 0.25 -18.56 34.76
N PRO A 111 0.80 -17.35 34.93
CA PRO A 111 1.75 -17.07 36.01
C PRO A 111 1.24 -17.44 37.41
N LYS A 112 -0.03 -17.17 37.72
CA LYS A 112 -0.60 -17.49 39.04
C LYS A 112 -0.67 -18.99 39.25
N HIS A 113 -1.13 -19.73 38.25
CA HIS A 113 -1.14 -21.19 38.28
C HIS A 113 0.25 -21.79 38.46
N LEU A 114 1.28 -21.14 37.89
CA LEU A 114 2.66 -21.56 38.04
C LEU A 114 3.23 -21.37 39.45
N GLU A 115 2.61 -20.59 40.34
CA GLU A 115 3.07 -20.42 41.73
C GLU A 115 3.14 -21.75 42.50
N ASN A 116 2.40 -22.78 42.04
CA ASN A 116 2.48 -24.15 42.55
C ASN A 116 3.81 -24.86 42.26
N TRP A 117 4.62 -24.35 41.32
CA TRP A 117 5.91 -24.89 40.90
C TRP A 117 6.97 -23.77 40.89
N PRO A 118 7.65 -23.52 42.02
CA PRO A 118 8.50 -22.35 42.20
C PRO A 118 9.65 -22.22 41.19
N GLU A 119 10.29 -23.31 40.77
CA GLU A 119 11.37 -23.24 39.78
C GLU A 119 10.82 -22.98 38.38
N ILE A 120 9.66 -23.55 38.02
CA ILE A 120 8.98 -23.25 36.75
C ILE A 120 8.55 -21.79 36.70
N HIS A 121 7.92 -21.29 37.77
CA HIS A 121 7.49 -19.90 37.90
C HIS A 121 8.68 -18.93 37.78
N ALA A 122 9.77 -19.20 38.51
CA ALA A 122 10.98 -18.41 38.45
C ALA A 122 11.65 -18.45 37.07
N TRP A 123 11.66 -19.60 36.39
CA TRP A 123 12.16 -19.71 35.03
C TRP A 123 11.30 -18.91 34.05
N PHE A 124 9.97 -19.07 34.12
CA PHE A 124 9.02 -18.47 33.19
C PHE A 124 9.02 -16.94 33.26
N LEU A 125 8.97 -16.39 34.48
CA LEU A 125 9.02 -14.96 34.75
C LEU A 125 10.45 -14.40 34.79
N LYS A 126 11.47 -15.24 34.60
CA LYS A 126 12.89 -14.88 34.65
C LYS A 126 13.31 -14.19 35.96
N LEU A 127 12.79 -14.67 37.10
CA LEU A 127 13.04 -14.08 38.43
C LEU A 127 14.48 -14.32 38.92
N LYS A 128 15.18 -15.31 38.37
CA LYS A 128 16.58 -15.63 38.70
C LYS A 128 17.47 -15.59 37.44
N PRO A 129 18.70 -15.05 37.51
CA PRO A 129 19.70 -15.20 36.46
C PRO A 129 19.95 -16.67 36.10
N LYS A 130 20.31 -16.95 34.84
CA LYS A 130 20.48 -18.34 34.33
C LYS A 130 21.46 -19.19 35.15
N LYS A 131 22.49 -18.58 35.76
CA LYS A 131 23.50 -19.27 36.57
C LYS A 131 22.97 -19.75 37.93
N GLU A 132 21.90 -19.12 38.43
CA GLU A 132 21.31 -19.41 39.75
C GLU A 132 20.11 -20.38 39.65
N GLN A 133 19.71 -20.76 38.43
CA GLN A 133 18.62 -21.69 38.20
C GLN A 133 19.08 -23.13 38.41
N ASN A 134 18.39 -23.89 39.26
CA ASN A 134 18.66 -25.30 39.44
C ASN A 134 17.93 -26.11 38.36
N ARG A 135 18.69 -26.53 37.33
CA ARG A 135 18.14 -27.25 36.17
C ARG A 135 17.52 -28.60 36.54
N GLU A 136 18.11 -29.34 37.47
CA GLU A 136 17.60 -30.65 37.90
C GLU A 136 16.25 -30.52 38.60
N ARG A 137 16.14 -29.57 39.54
CA ARG A 137 14.86 -29.27 40.22
C ARG A 137 13.80 -28.75 39.25
N LEU A 138 14.17 -27.87 38.33
CA LEU A 138 13.26 -27.38 37.30
C LEU A 138 12.70 -28.53 36.47
N PHE A 139 13.52 -29.49 36.05
CA PHE A 139 13.08 -30.62 35.23
C PHE A 139 12.22 -31.59 36.05
N ALA A 140 12.55 -31.79 37.32
CA ALA A 140 11.74 -32.58 38.24
C ALA A 140 10.35 -31.94 38.44
N GLU A 141 10.27 -30.62 38.61
CA GLU A 141 8.99 -29.90 38.69
C GLU A 141 8.21 -30.02 37.38
N ILE A 142 8.85 -29.86 36.22
CA ILE A 142 8.18 -30.00 34.92
C ILE A 142 7.60 -31.41 34.75
N LYS A 143 8.38 -32.44 35.10
CA LYS A 143 7.94 -33.85 35.06
C LYS A 143 6.75 -34.10 35.99
N ALA A 144 6.78 -33.53 37.19
CA ALA A 144 5.72 -33.67 38.18
C ALA A 144 4.44 -32.91 37.78
N ALA A 145 4.58 -31.71 37.22
CA ALA A 145 3.46 -30.91 36.74
C ALA A 145 2.73 -31.56 35.56
N ALA A 146 3.48 -32.20 34.65
CA ALA A 146 2.94 -32.84 33.45
C ALA A 146 1.94 -31.93 32.70
N ARG A 147 0.79 -32.45 32.28
CA ARG A 147 -0.28 -31.67 31.61
C ARG A 147 -0.89 -30.58 32.51
N HIS A 148 -0.80 -30.71 33.83
CA HIS A 148 -1.36 -29.75 34.77
C HIS A 148 -0.58 -28.43 34.80
N ILE A 149 0.56 -28.31 34.13
CA ILE A 149 1.33 -27.06 34.04
C ILE A 149 0.61 -25.94 33.27
N CYS A 150 -0.34 -26.29 32.40
CA CYS A 150 -0.99 -25.36 31.50
C CYS A 150 -2.50 -25.30 31.70
N LEU A 151 -3.09 -24.17 31.31
CA LEU A 151 -4.52 -23.99 31.22
C LEU A 151 -4.99 -24.23 29.79
N LEU A 152 -6.23 -24.69 29.63
CA LEU A 152 -6.88 -24.98 28.36
C LEU A 152 -8.22 -24.25 28.25
N ALA A 153 -8.55 -23.77 27.06
CA ALA A 153 -9.86 -23.20 26.76
C ALA A 153 -10.27 -23.49 25.30
N PRO A 154 -11.57 -23.73 25.03
CA PRO A 154 -12.06 -23.85 23.67
C PRO A 154 -11.96 -22.50 22.93
N VAL A 155 -11.64 -22.55 21.65
CA VAL A 155 -11.51 -21.39 20.76
C VAL A 155 -12.07 -21.69 19.38
N VAL A 156 -12.42 -20.63 18.64
CA VAL A 156 -12.77 -20.70 17.21
C VAL A 156 -11.84 -19.79 16.43
N MET A 157 -11.18 -20.32 15.42
CA MET A 157 -10.20 -19.59 14.62
C MET A 157 -10.89 -18.63 13.63
N LYS A 158 -10.28 -17.45 13.44
CA LYS A 158 -10.77 -16.51 12.41
C LYS A 158 -10.63 -17.14 11.02
N PRO A 159 -11.54 -16.85 10.07
CA PRO A 159 -11.49 -17.43 8.73
C PRO A 159 -10.16 -17.25 7.99
N SER A 160 -9.45 -16.14 8.21
CA SER A 160 -8.11 -15.88 7.63
C SER A 160 -7.03 -16.89 8.05
N PHE A 161 -7.23 -17.60 9.16
CA PHE A 161 -6.32 -18.67 9.62
C PHE A 161 -6.61 -20.02 8.96
N MET A 162 -7.78 -20.19 8.37
CA MET A 162 -8.21 -21.45 7.73
C MET A 162 -7.88 -21.49 6.23
N ILE A 163 -7.58 -20.34 5.62
CA ILE A 163 -7.23 -20.23 4.19
C ILE A 163 -5.73 -20.43 4.03
N LYS A 164 -5.32 -21.41 3.21
CA LYS A 164 -3.91 -21.61 2.86
C LYS A 164 -3.43 -20.46 1.96
N PRO A 165 -2.33 -19.76 2.29
CA PRO A 165 -1.76 -18.77 1.40
C PRO A 165 -1.35 -19.42 0.07
N ASN A 166 -1.73 -18.80 -1.05
CA ASN A 166 -1.29 -19.19 -2.38
C ASN A 166 -0.17 -18.23 -2.82
N MET A 167 0.94 -18.77 -3.32
CA MET A 167 2.05 -17.99 -3.87
C MET A 167 1.70 -17.32 -5.21
N GLY A 168 0.57 -17.70 -5.83
CA GLY A 168 0.14 -17.15 -7.10
C GLY A 168 1.11 -17.47 -8.24
N ALA A 169 1.14 -16.61 -9.26
CA ALA A 169 2.08 -16.75 -10.37
C ALA A 169 3.50 -16.34 -9.92
N ILE A 170 4.49 -17.15 -10.30
CA ILE A 170 5.91 -16.82 -10.11
C ILE A 170 6.41 -16.03 -11.33
N GLY A 171 7.12 -14.93 -11.09
CA GLY A 171 7.84 -14.15 -12.08
C GLY A 171 9.35 -14.17 -11.81
N VAL A 172 10.13 -13.59 -12.72
CA VAL A 172 11.58 -13.38 -12.54
C VAL A 172 11.79 -11.93 -12.15
N CYS A 173 12.44 -11.69 -11.01
CA CYS A 173 12.73 -10.35 -10.53
C CYS A 173 13.69 -9.67 -11.52
N PRO A 174 13.35 -8.49 -12.07
CA PRO A 174 14.22 -7.82 -13.03
C PRO A 174 15.51 -7.28 -12.39
N ALA A 175 15.59 -7.27 -11.05
CA ALA A 175 16.74 -6.80 -10.29
C ALA A 175 17.78 -7.87 -9.95
N CYS A 176 17.36 -8.96 -9.32
CA CYS A 176 18.28 -10.04 -8.94
C CYS A 176 18.21 -11.26 -9.87
N GLY A 177 17.21 -11.34 -10.77
CA GLY A 177 17.01 -12.52 -11.63
C GLY A 177 16.39 -13.73 -10.91
N GLU A 178 16.00 -13.59 -9.64
CA GLU A 178 15.42 -14.69 -8.87
C GLU A 178 13.91 -14.84 -9.10
N GLY A 179 13.40 -16.07 -8.93
CA GLY A 179 11.98 -16.36 -8.97
C GLY A 179 11.26 -15.80 -7.74
N TYR A 180 10.17 -15.07 -7.92
CA TYR A 180 9.38 -14.51 -6.81
C TYR A 180 7.88 -14.45 -7.12
N PRO A 181 6.99 -14.40 -6.11
CA PRO A 181 5.57 -14.18 -6.32
C PRO A 181 5.28 -12.84 -7.00
N LYS A 182 4.60 -12.85 -8.15
CA LYS A 182 4.21 -11.60 -8.84
C LYS A 182 3.29 -10.71 -7.99
N ALA A 183 2.62 -11.30 -6.99
CA ALA A 183 1.80 -10.56 -6.03
C ALA A 183 2.63 -9.65 -5.11
N ASP A 184 3.94 -9.90 -4.96
CA ASP A 184 4.82 -9.08 -4.12
C ASP A 184 5.22 -7.76 -4.77
N GLY A 185 4.90 -7.56 -6.06
CA GLY A 185 5.15 -6.32 -6.81
C GLY A 185 5.95 -6.53 -8.09
N ALA A 186 6.49 -5.43 -8.64
CA ALA A 186 7.29 -5.48 -9.88
C ALA A 186 8.74 -5.98 -9.65
N ILE A 187 9.19 -6.00 -8.39
CA ILE A 187 10.48 -6.54 -7.95
C ILE A 187 10.25 -7.41 -6.71
N CYS A 188 11.18 -8.32 -6.41
CA CYS A 188 11.09 -9.14 -5.20
C CYS A 188 11.28 -8.28 -3.93
N ARG A 189 10.71 -8.74 -2.81
CA ARG A 189 10.81 -8.06 -1.50
C ARG A 189 12.25 -7.79 -1.06
N GLY A 190 13.17 -8.71 -1.39
CA GLY A 190 14.60 -8.52 -1.13
C GLY A 190 15.15 -7.27 -1.81
N CYS A 191 14.92 -7.11 -3.12
CA CYS A 191 15.32 -5.93 -3.88
C CYS A 191 14.53 -4.66 -3.51
N ALA A 192 13.33 -4.81 -2.94
CA ALA A 192 12.54 -3.72 -2.39
C ALA A 192 13.00 -3.28 -0.98
N GLY A 193 14.16 -3.75 -0.51
CA GLY A 193 14.76 -3.33 0.77
C GLY A 193 14.45 -4.23 1.96
N GLU A 194 13.73 -5.34 1.77
CA GLU A 194 13.46 -6.30 2.85
C GLU A 194 14.52 -7.40 2.98
N ALA A 195 15.59 -7.35 2.17
CA ALA A 195 16.69 -8.30 2.30
C ALA A 195 17.33 -8.19 3.70
N PRO A 196 17.58 -9.33 4.39
CA PRO A 196 18.13 -9.31 5.75
C PRO A 196 19.64 -9.03 5.80
N TYR A 197 20.27 -8.80 4.65
CA TYR A 197 21.70 -8.58 4.50
C TYR A 197 21.96 -7.25 3.80
N LEU A 198 23.08 -6.62 4.15
CA LEU A 198 23.57 -5.43 3.46
C LEU A 198 24.30 -5.87 2.19
N VAL A 199 23.95 -5.23 1.08
CA VAL A 199 24.78 -5.29 -0.12
C VAL A 199 25.82 -4.18 0.02
N PRO A 200 27.12 -4.46 -0.19
CA PRO A 200 28.14 -3.42 -0.20
C PRO A 200 27.73 -2.28 -1.13
N SER A 201 27.87 -1.02 -0.67
CA SER A 201 27.59 0.14 -1.50
C SER A 201 28.60 0.18 -2.64
N ASP A 202 28.10 0.08 -3.87
CA ASP A 202 28.86 0.43 -5.05
C ASP A 202 28.88 1.96 -5.09
N ALA A 203 29.92 2.57 -4.53
CA ALA A 203 30.19 4.00 -4.70
C ALA A 203 31.43 4.15 -5.59
N PRO A 204 31.43 5.06 -6.57
CA PRO A 204 32.64 5.30 -7.34
C PRO A 204 33.73 5.85 -6.43
N ASN A 205 34.98 5.52 -6.76
CA ASN A 205 36.14 6.05 -6.06
C ASN A 205 36.40 7.49 -6.50
N LEU A 206 35.67 8.43 -5.89
CA LEU A 206 35.81 9.86 -6.16
C LEU A 206 36.87 10.45 -5.24
N ARG A 207 37.83 11.19 -5.80
CA ARG A 207 38.87 11.84 -5.00
C ARG A 207 38.53 13.31 -4.77
N ALA A 208 38.53 13.71 -3.50
CA ALA A 208 38.52 15.12 -3.12
C ALA A 208 39.95 15.65 -2.95
N VAL A 209 40.14 16.93 -3.25
CA VAL A 209 41.36 17.68 -2.98
C VAL A 209 41.05 18.87 -2.06
N PRO A 210 42.01 19.29 -1.22
CA PRO A 210 41.91 20.55 -0.49
C PRO A 210 41.57 21.72 -1.41
N VAL A 211 40.72 22.65 -0.94
CA VAL A 211 40.22 23.76 -1.77
C VAL A 211 41.34 24.69 -2.27
N ASP A 212 42.41 24.84 -1.50
CA ASP A 212 43.63 25.58 -1.84
C ASP A 212 44.47 24.90 -2.93
N GLU A 213 44.32 23.59 -3.10
CA GLU A 213 44.94 22.82 -4.19
C GLU A 213 44.02 22.64 -5.41
N ALA A 214 42.78 23.17 -5.35
CA ALA A 214 41.78 22.96 -6.38
C ALA A 214 42.00 23.84 -7.63
N ALA A 215 42.75 24.95 -7.50
CA ALA A 215 43.01 25.86 -8.61
C ALA A 215 43.78 25.16 -9.75
N GLY A 216 43.35 25.40 -11.00
CA GLY A 216 43.86 24.76 -12.21
C GLY A 216 43.23 23.40 -12.52
N ARG A 217 42.25 22.95 -11.73
CA ARG A 217 41.54 21.68 -11.93
C ARG A 217 40.10 21.92 -12.37
N ARG A 218 39.42 20.85 -12.80
CA ARG A 218 38.01 20.89 -13.24
C ARG A 218 37.07 20.33 -12.20
N VAL A 219 35.94 20.99 -12.03
CA VAL A 219 34.86 20.64 -11.10
C VAL A 219 34.20 19.34 -11.53
N LEU A 220 34.09 18.34 -10.63
CA LEU A 220 33.46 17.05 -10.95
C LEU A 220 31.93 17.13 -11.10
N HIS A 221 31.26 17.99 -10.34
CA HIS A 221 29.79 18.08 -10.27
C HIS A 221 29.32 19.49 -9.96
N ASP A 222 28.07 19.81 -10.31
CA ASP A 222 27.46 21.11 -10.02
C ASP A 222 27.54 21.44 -8.53
N MET A 223 28.08 22.61 -8.18
CA MET A 223 28.15 23.11 -6.81
C MET A 223 27.24 24.32 -6.64
N THR A 224 26.14 24.10 -5.91
CA THR A 224 25.14 25.13 -5.65
C THR A 224 25.55 26.02 -4.48
N ARG A 225 25.50 27.34 -4.70
CA ARG A 225 25.61 28.34 -3.66
C ARG A 225 24.22 28.69 -3.15
N ILE A 226 24.10 28.74 -1.83
CA ILE A 226 22.86 29.10 -1.14
C ILE A 226 23.14 30.33 -0.30
N VAL A 227 22.48 31.44 -0.62
CA VAL A 227 22.43 32.64 0.21
C VAL A 227 21.01 32.71 0.80
N PRO A 228 20.83 32.37 2.09
CA PRO A 228 19.50 32.30 2.69
C PRO A 228 18.69 33.57 2.48
N GLY A 229 17.49 33.45 1.94
CA GLY A 229 16.58 34.58 1.67
C GLY A 229 16.88 35.37 0.39
N GLU A 230 17.99 35.12 -0.29
CA GLU A 230 18.39 35.87 -1.50
C GLU A 230 18.45 34.99 -2.74
N SER A 231 19.25 33.92 -2.73
CA SER A 231 19.50 33.12 -3.93
C SER A 231 19.85 31.67 -3.63
N LYS A 232 19.50 30.79 -4.58
CA LYS A 232 19.92 29.40 -4.65
C LYS A 232 20.16 29.04 -6.11
N GLY A 233 21.40 28.70 -6.46
CA GLY A 233 21.73 28.30 -7.83
C GLY A 233 23.14 27.74 -7.97
N VAL A 234 23.40 27.11 -9.11
CA VAL A 234 24.70 26.57 -9.49
C VAL A 234 25.70 27.72 -9.61
N GLU A 235 26.74 27.73 -8.78
CA GLU A 235 27.84 28.69 -8.84
C GLU A 235 28.99 28.12 -9.69
N PHE A 236 29.26 26.83 -9.55
CA PHE A 236 30.26 26.10 -10.33
C PHE A 236 29.59 24.93 -11.05
N ALA A 237 29.59 24.93 -12.39
CA ALA A 237 29.04 23.83 -13.18
C ALA A 237 30.06 22.68 -13.31
N ALA A 238 29.57 21.46 -13.46
CA ALA A 238 30.40 20.30 -13.79
C ALA A 238 31.26 20.58 -15.04
N GLY A 239 32.54 20.25 -14.98
CA GLY A 239 33.53 20.52 -16.02
C GLY A 239 34.04 21.97 -16.07
N ALA A 240 33.62 22.88 -15.18
CA ALA A 240 34.19 24.22 -15.13
C ALA A 240 35.62 24.20 -14.54
N ASP A 241 36.49 25.07 -15.07
CA ASP A 241 37.83 25.30 -14.51
C ASP A 241 37.75 26.08 -13.20
N ILE A 242 38.48 25.61 -12.19
CA ILE A 242 38.63 26.27 -10.90
C ILE A 242 39.83 27.21 -10.99
N HIS A 243 39.62 28.51 -10.82
CA HIS A 243 40.67 29.52 -10.84
C HIS A 243 41.13 29.85 -9.42
N ALA A 244 42.33 30.43 -9.27
CA ALA A 244 42.84 30.84 -7.96
C ALA A 244 41.89 31.80 -7.20
N GLY A 245 41.17 32.66 -7.93
CA GLY A 245 40.16 33.57 -7.35
C GLY A 245 38.86 32.89 -6.91
N ASP A 246 38.68 31.58 -7.18
CA ASP A 246 37.50 30.81 -6.80
C ASP A 246 37.62 30.23 -5.38
N VAL A 247 38.83 30.10 -4.83
CA VAL A 247 39.11 29.47 -3.53
C VAL A 247 38.30 30.09 -2.39
N CYS A 248 38.35 31.41 -2.24
CA CYS A 248 37.58 32.12 -1.21
C CYS A 248 36.06 31.91 -1.40
N ARG A 249 35.57 31.86 -2.64
CA ARG A 249 34.14 31.62 -2.92
C ARG A 249 33.73 30.21 -2.52
N LEU A 250 34.49 29.20 -2.91
CA LEU A 250 34.28 27.80 -2.52
C LEU A 250 34.26 27.65 -0.99
N GLN A 251 35.18 28.30 -0.28
CA GLN A 251 35.18 28.32 1.20
C GLN A 251 33.92 28.96 1.78
N THR A 252 33.44 30.09 1.23
CA THR A 252 32.18 30.72 1.68
C THR A 252 30.95 29.85 1.39
N MET A 253 31.04 28.92 0.44
CA MET A 253 30.03 27.88 0.18
C MET A 253 30.16 26.67 1.11
N GLY A 254 31.09 26.69 2.07
CA GLY A 254 31.37 25.58 2.99
C GLY A 254 32.19 24.45 2.37
N LYS A 255 32.81 24.65 1.20
CA LYS A 255 33.62 23.65 0.51
C LYS A 255 35.09 23.81 0.90
N ASN A 256 35.52 23.02 1.88
CA ASN A 256 36.95 22.88 2.26
C ASN A 256 37.66 21.78 1.48
N GLN A 257 36.89 20.93 0.80
CA GLN A 257 37.33 19.82 -0.03
C GLN A 257 36.48 19.84 -1.30
N VAL A 258 37.12 19.67 -2.45
CA VAL A 258 36.50 19.77 -3.77
C VAL A 258 36.79 18.49 -4.54
N TYR A 259 35.74 17.86 -5.09
CA TYR A 259 35.90 16.71 -5.97
C TYR A 259 36.21 17.16 -7.38
N VAL A 260 37.24 16.56 -8.00
CA VAL A 260 37.80 16.98 -9.29
C VAL A 260 37.82 15.83 -10.31
N GLU A 261 37.70 16.17 -11.60
CA GLU A 261 37.60 15.18 -12.70
C GLU A 261 38.87 14.33 -12.88
N ASP A 262 40.03 14.97 -12.84
CA ASP A 262 41.35 14.43 -13.21
C ASP A 262 41.88 13.32 -12.28
N HIS A 263 41.27 13.13 -11.12
CA HIS A 263 41.66 12.11 -10.14
C HIS A 263 40.55 11.14 -9.73
N SER A 264 39.40 11.18 -10.39
CA SER A 264 38.38 10.15 -10.20
C SER A 264 38.68 9.01 -11.17
N GLU A 265 38.85 7.77 -10.66
CA GLU A 265 39.07 6.58 -11.50
C GLU A 265 37.91 6.42 -12.51
N PRO A 266 38.12 5.75 -13.67
CA PRO A 266 37.04 5.54 -14.63
C PRO A 266 35.85 4.97 -13.87
N LEU A 267 34.70 5.62 -14.05
CA LEU A 267 33.48 5.45 -13.26
C LEU A 267 32.90 4.03 -13.30
N GLY A 268 33.59 3.02 -13.84
CA GLY A 268 33.15 1.65 -13.93
C GLY A 268 31.78 1.52 -14.58
N ASP A 269 30.99 0.57 -14.09
CA ASP A 269 29.59 0.38 -14.46
C ASP A 269 28.68 1.33 -13.67
N PHE A 270 28.84 2.65 -13.87
CA PHE A 270 27.98 3.67 -13.27
C PHE A 270 27.40 4.61 -14.32
N VAL A 271 26.31 5.28 -13.94
CA VAL A 271 25.55 6.22 -14.75
C VAL A 271 25.55 7.56 -14.04
N HIS A 272 26.01 8.62 -14.72
CA HIS A 272 25.96 9.98 -14.16
C HIS A 272 24.51 10.40 -13.90
N GLU A 273 24.24 11.13 -12.81
CA GLU A 273 22.89 11.50 -12.36
C GLU A 273 22.04 12.16 -13.45
N ASN A 274 22.64 13.04 -14.25
CA ASN A 274 21.97 13.72 -15.36
C ASN A 274 21.53 12.73 -16.45
N GLN A 275 22.40 11.79 -16.84
CA GLN A 275 22.07 10.76 -17.83
C GLN A 275 20.95 9.85 -17.31
N ALA A 276 21.00 9.48 -16.03
CA ALA A 276 19.97 8.67 -15.40
C ALA A 276 18.61 9.42 -15.36
N ALA A 277 18.62 10.68 -14.91
CA ALA A 277 17.41 11.50 -14.81
C ALA A 277 16.75 11.75 -16.17
N GLU A 278 17.55 11.99 -17.21
CA GLU A 278 17.05 12.14 -18.58
C GLU A 278 16.40 10.86 -19.09
N ALA A 279 17.07 9.71 -18.96
CA ALA A 279 16.53 8.43 -19.39
C ALA A 279 15.24 8.04 -18.64
N PHE A 280 15.20 8.28 -17.32
CA PHE A 280 13.99 8.07 -16.52
C PHE A 280 12.85 8.97 -16.99
N ALA A 281 13.10 10.27 -17.19
CA ALA A 281 12.07 11.21 -17.62
C ALA A 281 11.48 10.83 -18.98
N GLN A 282 12.34 10.46 -19.94
CA GLN A 282 11.92 10.03 -21.27
C GLN A 282 11.07 8.76 -21.21
N ALA A 283 11.45 7.77 -20.39
CA ALA A 283 10.69 6.53 -20.26
C ALA A 283 9.38 6.70 -19.46
N MET A 284 9.31 7.67 -18.56
CA MET A 284 8.12 7.95 -17.76
C MET A 284 7.07 8.79 -18.50
N ALA A 285 7.47 9.62 -19.46
CA ALA A 285 6.62 10.55 -20.18
C ALA A 285 5.79 9.84 -21.26
N GLY A 286 4.47 9.90 -21.13
CA GLY A 286 3.53 9.41 -22.13
C GLY A 286 2.89 10.54 -22.95
N VAL A 287 1.68 10.27 -23.43
CA VAL A 287 0.94 11.19 -24.29
C VAL A 287 0.67 12.52 -23.57
N GLY A 288 0.84 13.63 -24.29
CA GLY A 288 0.57 14.98 -23.79
C GLY A 288 1.63 15.53 -22.83
N LEU A 289 2.79 14.89 -22.71
CA LEU A 289 3.91 15.32 -21.87
C LEU A 289 5.20 15.55 -22.65
N THR A 290 6.04 16.44 -22.12
CA THR A 290 7.42 16.63 -22.55
C THR A 290 8.34 16.81 -21.33
N THR A 291 9.64 16.69 -21.51
CA THR A 291 10.63 16.99 -20.47
C THR A 291 10.89 18.49 -20.36
N SER A 292 11.27 18.98 -19.19
CA SER A 292 11.64 20.39 -18.94
C SER A 292 12.90 20.89 -19.65
N GLY A 293 13.54 20.05 -20.47
CA GLY A 293 14.82 20.29 -21.11
C GLY A 293 15.95 19.45 -20.48
N PRO A 294 17.21 19.81 -20.74
CA PRO A 294 18.37 19.08 -20.22
C PRO A 294 18.35 19.00 -18.68
N PRO A 295 18.79 17.86 -18.11
CA PRO A 295 18.87 17.67 -16.67
C PRO A 295 19.79 18.72 -16.01
N ARG A 296 19.42 19.14 -14.80
CA ARG A 296 20.25 20.00 -13.92
C ARG A 296 20.23 19.45 -12.51
N GLU A 297 21.39 19.33 -11.87
CA GLU A 297 21.54 18.71 -10.54
C GLU A 297 20.81 17.35 -10.42
N GLY A 298 20.94 16.52 -11.46
CA GLY A 298 20.31 15.20 -11.53
C GLY A 298 18.78 15.23 -11.60
N LYS A 299 18.16 16.36 -11.99
CA LYS A 299 16.70 16.53 -12.04
C LYS A 299 16.16 16.86 -13.42
N VAL A 300 15.07 16.19 -13.78
CA VAL A 300 14.22 16.51 -14.93
C VAL A 300 12.76 16.54 -14.48
N GLU A 301 11.99 17.51 -14.97
CA GLU A 301 10.55 17.60 -14.75
C GLU A 301 9.79 17.21 -16.01
N LEU A 302 8.58 16.67 -15.82
CA LEU A 302 7.62 16.42 -16.89
C LEU A 302 6.60 17.54 -16.93
N ILE A 303 6.40 18.12 -18.12
CA ILE A 303 5.57 19.29 -18.37
C ILE A 303 4.40 18.89 -19.27
N ALA A 304 3.19 19.30 -18.90
CA ALA A 304 1.99 19.14 -19.73
C ALA A 304 2.09 20.00 -21.00
N LEU A 305 1.92 19.38 -22.17
CA LEU A 305 1.89 20.10 -23.46
C LEU A 305 0.54 20.78 -23.70
N GLU A 306 -0.52 20.23 -23.14
CA GLU A 306 -1.89 20.71 -23.32
C GLU A 306 -2.69 20.64 -22.01
N LYS A 307 -3.86 21.27 -21.99
CA LYS A 307 -4.80 21.14 -20.88
C LYS A 307 -5.44 19.75 -20.91
N GLY A 308 -5.45 19.06 -19.78
CA GLY A 308 -6.10 17.75 -19.69
C GLY A 308 -6.04 17.14 -18.30
N LEU A 309 -6.46 15.88 -18.19
CA LEU A 309 -6.47 15.13 -16.95
C LEU A 309 -5.16 14.36 -16.77
N LEU A 310 -4.44 14.60 -15.68
CA LEU A 310 -3.25 13.82 -15.34
C LEU A 310 -3.65 12.37 -14.97
N ALA A 311 -3.16 11.39 -15.71
CA ALA A 311 -3.31 9.97 -15.39
C ALA A 311 -1.95 9.39 -15.00
N ILE A 312 -1.92 8.62 -13.89
CA ILE A 312 -0.70 8.09 -13.30
C ILE A 312 -0.84 6.58 -13.10
N ALA A 313 0.14 5.81 -13.56
CA ALA A 313 0.29 4.39 -13.23
C ALA A 313 0.86 4.25 -11.80
N LYS A 314 0.02 4.46 -10.78
CA LYS A 314 0.41 4.59 -9.37
C LYS A 314 1.26 3.42 -8.87
N GLU A 315 0.85 2.18 -9.14
CA GLU A 315 1.56 0.98 -8.68
C GLU A 315 2.98 0.90 -9.26
N ARG A 316 3.14 1.25 -10.54
CA ARG A 316 4.45 1.28 -11.21
C ARG A 316 5.31 2.45 -10.74
N LEU A 317 4.71 3.61 -10.45
CA LEU A 317 5.39 4.73 -9.81
C LEU A 317 5.90 4.36 -8.41
N THR A 318 5.09 3.65 -7.62
CA THR A 318 5.52 3.13 -6.32
C THR A 318 6.65 2.13 -6.51
N ALA A 319 6.52 1.17 -7.43
CA ALA A 319 7.58 0.19 -7.71
C ALA A 319 8.90 0.84 -8.13
N PHE A 320 8.86 1.90 -8.95
CA PHE A 320 10.05 2.67 -9.30
C PHE A 320 10.71 3.28 -8.06
N ASN A 321 9.92 3.90 -7.16
CA ASN A 321 10.45 4.52 -5.94
C ASN A 321 10.87 3.52 -4.85
N MET A 322 10.55 2.23 -4.97
CA MET A 322 11.08 1.18 -4.09
C MET A 322 12.51 0.78 -4.44
N ILE A 323 13.03 1.20 -5.59
CA ILE A 323 14.41 0.96 -6.01
C ILE A 323 15.31 1.99 -5.32
N GLU A 324 16.39 1.52 -4.70
CA GLU A 324 17.36 2.39 -4.03
C GLU A 324 18.03 3.36 -5.03
N GLY A 325 18.27 4.60 -4.60
CA GLY A 325 19.05 5.57 -5.38
C GLY A 325 18.29 6.26 -6.52
N VAL A 326 17.02 5.93 -6.76
CA VAL A 326 16.15 6.62 -7.71
C VAL A 326 14.99 7.31 -6.99
N MET A 327 14.43 8.34 -7.61
CA MET A 327 13.19 8.96 -7.12
C MET A 327 12.35 9.49 -8.28
N CYS A 328 11.03 9.41 -8.14
CA CYS A 328 10.08 10.14 -8.94
C CYS A 328 8.90 10.58 -8.07
N ALA A 329 8.62 11.88 -8.07
CA ALA A 329 7.48 12.45 -7.36
C ALA A 329 6.56 13.15 -8.36
N SER A 330 5.25 13.13 -8.08
CA SER A 330 4.25 13.73 -8.96
C SER A 330 3.22 14.55 -8.21
N ARG A 331 2.49 15.37 -8.96
CA ARG A 331 1.17 15.84 -8.55
C ARG A 331 0.25 14.62 -8.42
N GLN A 332 -0.87 14.84 -7.77
CA GLN A 332 -1.84 13.78 -7.57
C GLN A 332 -2.55 13.41 -8.90
N SER A 333 -2.82 12.13 -9.10
CA SER A 333 -3.55 11.62 -10.26
C SER A 333 -4.96 12.21 -10.34
N HIS A 334 -5.52 12.23 -11.54
CA HIS A 334 -6.86 12.74 -11.88
C HIS A 334 -7.08 14.24 -11.59
N LEU A 335 -6.00 15.02 -11.50
CA LEU A 335 -6.09 16.47 -11.50
C LEU A 335 -6.13 17.00 -12.93
N VAL A 336 -7.04 17.96 -13.18
CA VAL A 336 -6.97 18.78 -14.39
C VAL A 336 -5.75 19.69 -14.30
N VAL A 337 -4.90 19.65 -15.32
CA VAL A 337 -3.68 20.43 -15.42
C VAL A 337 -3.74 21.31 -16.66
N GLU A 338 -3.16 22.50 -16.57
CA GLU A 338 -3.04 23.44 -17.69
C GLU A 338 -1.73 23.20 -18.45
N ALA A 339 -1.69 23.60 -19.72
CA ALA A 339 -0.49 23.56 -20.55
C ALA A 339 0.67 24.32 -19.90
N GLY A 340 1.89 23.81 -20.07
CA GLY A 340 3.13 24.38 -19.53
C GLY A 340 3.33 24.16 -18.03
N LYS A 341 2.46 23.41 -17.34
CA LYS A 341 2.64 23.09 -15.92
C LYS A 341 3.42 21.80 -15.72
N ALA A 342 4.37 21.83 -14.79
CA ALA A 342 5.05 20.63 -14.32
C ALA A 342 4.07 19.71 -13.57
N VAL A 343 4.13 18.41 -13.85
CA VAL A 343 3.25 17.39 -13.25
C VAL A 343 4.02 16.32 -12.49
N ALA A 344 5.28 16.08 -12.83
CA ALA A 344 6.15 15.15 -12.15
C ALA A 344 7.61 15.58 -12.26
N GLY A 345 8.48 15.03 -11.43
CA GLY A 345 9.93 15.18 -11.54
C GLY A 345 10.63 13.93 -11.07
N CYS A 346 11.66 13.52 -11.80
CA CYS A 346 12.50 12.38 -11.48
C CYS A 346 13.95 12.80 -11.26
N ARG A 347 14.66 12.04 -10.42
CA ARG A 347 16.08 12.22 -10.16
C ARG A 347 16.78 10.90 -9.90
N ALA A 348 18.08 10.86 -10.21
CA ALA A 348 18.99 9.98 -9.46
C ALA A 348 19.36 10.69 -8.15
N ILE A 349 19.41 9.93 -7.05
CA ILE A 349 19.77 10.46 -5.73
C ILE A 349 21.30 10.61 -5.60
N PRO A 350 22.14 9.60 -5.94
CA PRO A 350 23.58 9.78 -5.96
C PRO A 350 24.05 10.42 -7.27
N LEU A 351 25.20 11.12 -7.21
CA LEU A 351 25.88 11.70 -8.39
C LEU A 351 26.15 10.66 -9.48
N TYR A 352 26.44 9.42 -9.06
CA TYR A 352 26.64 8.27 -9.93
C TYR A 352 25.80 7.11 -9.43
N LEU A 353 24.89 6.65 -10.27
CA LEU A 353 24.02 5.50 -10.00
C LEU A 353 24.66 4.23 -10.55
N PRO A 354 24.77 3.13 -9.79
CA PRO A 354 25.27 1.87 -10.33
C PRO A 354 24.45 1.40 -11.53
N ARG A 355 25.11 0.93 -12.60
CA ARG A 355 24.48 0.45 -13.85
C ARG A 355 23.41 -0.59 -13.57
N ARG A 356 23.69 -1.54 -12.67
CA ARG A 356 22.73 -2.57 -12.26
C ARG A 356 21.43 -1.98 -11.69
N ILE A 357 21.50 -0.86 -10.95
CA ILE A 357 20.32 -0.20 -10.39
C ILE A 357 19.58 0.57 -11.48
N PHE A 358 20.32 1.27 -12.34
CA PHE A 358 19.78 1.97 -13.50
C PHE A 358 18.99 1.01 -14.42
N ASP A 359 19.56 -0.15 -14.76
CA ASP A 359 18.92 -1.13 -15.65
C ASP A 359 17.63 -1.68 -15.06
N VAL A 360 17.57 -1.87 -13.73
CA VAL A 360 16.35 -2.28 -13.02
C VAL A 360 15.28 -1.21 -13.12
N ALA A 361 15.65 0.04 -12.86
CA ALA A 361 14.76 1.18 -12.99
C ALA A 361 14.19 1.27 -14.41
N MET A 362 15.03 1.11 -15.44
CA MET A 362 14.58 1.09 -16.83
C MET A 362 13.68 -0.11 -17.17
N ARG A 363 13.92 -1.29 -16.60
CA ARG A 363 13.03 -2.46 -16.77
C ARG A 363 11.65 -2.24 -16.16
N VAL A 364 11.56 -1.62 -14.98
CA VAL A 364 10.25 -1.25 -14.38
C VAL A 364 9.48 -0.26 -15.29
N LEU A 365 10.21 0.59 -16.01
CA LEU A 365 9.65 1.55 -16.97
C LEU A 365 9.36 0.94 -18.35
N ALA A 366 9.80 -0.28 -18.66
CA ALA A 366 9.71 -0.87 -20.00
C ALA A 366 8.28 -1.16 -20.46
N ASP A 367 7.34 -1.39 -19.53
CA ASP A 367 5.92 -1.66 -19.83
C ASP A 367 5.10 -0.42 -20.23
N GLY A 368 5.77 0.69 -20.57
CA GLY A 368 5.16 1.92 -21.05
C GLY A 368 5.26 3.09 -20.07
N PRO A 369 4.70 4.26 -20.42
CA PRO A 369 4.85 5.48 -19.63
C PRO A 369 4.14 5.38 -18.26
N LEU A 370 4.63 6.16 -17.29
CA LEU A 370 3.99 6.29 -15.98
C LEU A 370 2.96 7.41 -15.94
N PHE A 371 3.14 8.44 -16.76
CA PHE A 371 2.32 9.65 -16.74
C PHE A 371 1.75 9.91 -18.12
N ASN A 372 0.48 10.29 -18.19
CA ASN A 372 -0.18 10.77 -19.40
C ASN A 372 -1.05 11.99 -19.07
N ILE A 373 -1.24 12.88 -20.03
CA ILE A 373 -2.32 13.86 -20.01
C ILE A 373 -3.42 13.35 -20.92
N LEU A 374 -4.56 12.98 -20.33
CA LEU A 374 -5.73 12.55 -21.09
C LEU A 374 -6.51 13.80 -21.55
N PRO A 375 -6.84 13.91 -22.84
CA PRO A 375 -7.63 15.03 -23.32
C PRO A 375 -9.03 15.00 -22.71
N ILE A 376 -9.58 16.17 -22.38
CA ILE A 376 -10.95 16.31 -21.89
C ILE A 376 -11.83 16.61 -23.09
N ARG A 377 -12.75 15.69 -23.42
CA ARG A 377 -13.66 15.86 -24.55
C ARG A 377 -14.65 16.99 -24.28
N GLN A 378 -14.99 17.76 -25.31
CA GLN A 378 -16.14 18.65 -25.25
C GLN A 378 -17.41 17.80 -25.23
N THR A 379 -18.28 18.06 -24.27
CA THR A 379 -19.52 17.29 -24.06
C THR A 379 -20.74 18.12 -24.41
N ARG A 380 -21.74 17.46 -24.98
CA ARG A 380 -23.12 17.95 -25.07
C ARG A 380 -23.91 17.31 -23.94
N ALA A 381 -24.05 18.03 -22.83
CA ALA A 381 -24.68 17.51 -21.63
C ALA A 381 -26.19 17.76 -21.62
N GLY A 382 -26.94 16.76 -21.17
CA GLY A 382 -28.32 16.86 -20.75
C GLY A 382 -28.40 16.88 -19.23
N VAL A 383 -29.26 17.73 -18.65
CA VAL A 383 -29.52 17.74 -17.21
C VAL A 383 -30.92 17.17 -16.95
N LEU A 384 -30.99 16.13 -16.13
CA LEU A 384 -32.24 15.56 -15.63
C LEU A 384 -32.39 15.94 -14.16
N VAL A 385 -33.42 16.72 -13.84
CA VAL A 385 -33.74 17.11 -12.47
C VAL A 385 -34.96 16.32 -12.03
N THR A 386 -34.78 15.44 -11.05
CA THR A 386 -35.87 14.66 -10.46
C THR A 386 -36.46 15.38 -9.24
N GLY A 387 -37.57 14.90 -8.69
CA GLY A 387 -38.31 15.59 -7.63
C GLY A 387 -39.65 16.12 -8.11
N THR A 388 -40.72 15.56 -7.54
CA THR A 388 -42.11 15.90 -7.84
C THR A 388 -42.40 17.39 -7.64
N GLU A 389 -41.86 17.98 -6.58
CA GLU A 389 -41.98 19.39 -6.23
C GLU A 389 -41.29 20.33 -7.21
N ILE A 390 -40.21 19.88 -7.86
CA ILE A 390 -39.52 20.64 -8.91
C ILE A 390 -40.26 20.52 -10.23
N ALA A 391 -40.72 19.31 -10.57
CA ALA A 391 -41.49 19.04 -11.79
C ALA A 391 -42.84 19.76 -11.79
N SER A 392 -43.51 19.88 -10.64
CA SER A 392 -44.77 20.62 -10.48
C SER A 392 -44.58 22.13 -10.32
N GLY A 393 -43.34 22.62 -10.22
CA GLY A 393 -43.02 24.04 -10.06
C GLY A 393 -43.32 24.61 -8.66
N ILE A 394 -43.45 23.76 -7.64
CA ILE A 394 -43.58 24.20 -6.24
C ILE A 394 -42.27 24.81 -5.76
N ILE A 395 -41.14 24.24 -6.18
CA ILE A 395 -39.79 24.72 -5.86
C ILE A 395 -39.04 25.01 -7.16
N GLU A 396 -38.23 26.07 -7.13
CA GLU A 396 -37.32 26.42 -8.22
C GLU A 396 -36.08 25.50 -8.21
N ASP A 397 -35.69 25.04 -9.40
CA ASP A 397 -34.48 24.25 -9.60
C ASP A 397 -33.21 25.09 -9.40
N LYS A 398 -32.32 24.59 -8.53
CA LYS A 398 -31.00 25.19 -8.26
C LYS A 398 -29.84 24.30 -8.68
N PHE A 399 -30.11 23.09 -9.17
CA PHE A 399 -29.09 22.13 -9.61
C PHE A 399 -28.58 22.44 -11.01
N GLU A 400 -29.48 22.78 -11.93
CA GLU A 400 -29.11 23.06 -13.32
C GLU A 400 -28.00 24.12 -13.45
N PRO A 401 -28.06 25.28 -12.76
CA PRO A 401 -27.00 26.28 -12.85
C PRO A 401 -25.66 25.78 -12.32
N VAL A 402 -25.67 24.94 -11.27
CA VAL A 402 -24.47 24.34 -10.67
C VAL A 402 -23.83 23.35 -11.64
N VAL A 403 -24.63 22.49 -12.26
CA VAL A 403 -24.15 21.52 -13.25
C VAL A 403 -23.61 22.24 -14.48
N ARG A 404 -24.37 23.20 -15.04
CA ARG A 404 -23.97 24.00 -16.21
C ARG A 404 -22.62 24.65 -16.00
N SER A 405 -22.43 25.37 -14.88
CA SER A 405 -21.18 26.05 -14.58
C SER A 405 -19.98 25.08 -14.56
N LYS A 406 -20.14 23.88 -14.00
CA LYS A 406 -19.05 22.88 -13.92
C LYS A 406 -18.76 22.22 -15.28
N VAL A 407 -19.78 21.96 -16.08
CA VAL A 407 -19.63 21.42 -17.45
C VAL A 407 -18.93 22.45 -18.35
N GLU A 408 -19.36 23.71 -18.32
CA GLU A 408 -18.78 24.80 -19.12
C GLU A 408 -17.33 25.11 -18.71
N ALA A 409 -16.98 25.00 -17.42
CA ALA A 409 -15.60 25.15 -16.94
C ALA A 409 -14.61 24.13 -17.54
N LEU A 410 -15.13 22.98 -18.01
CA LEU A 410 -14.36 21.96 -18.71
C LEU A 410 -14.53 22.02 -20.24
N GLY A 411 -15.21 23.04 -20.76
CA GLY A 411 -15.37 23.27 -22.20
C GLY A 411 -16.53 22.53 -22.84
N GLY A 412 -17.42 21.93 -22.05
CA GLY A 412 -18.68 21.35 -22.54
C GLY A 412 -19.82 22.38 -22.61
N ALA A 413 -21.01 21.92 -23.01
CA ALA A 413 -22.22 22.72 -23.05
C ALA A 413 -23.42 21.90 -22.56
N VAL A 414 -24.27 22.49 -21.72
CA VAL A 414 -25.58 21.92 -21.40
C VAL A 414 -26.58 22.35 -22.48
N ILE A 415 -27.01 21.39 -23.30
CA ILE A 415 -27.86 21.63 -24.48
C ILE A 415 -29.34 21.35 -24.23
N ALA A 416 -29.66 20.58 -23.18
CA ALA A 416 -31.01 20.17 -22.87
C ALA A 416 -31.19 20.01 -21.37
N VAL A 417 -32.38 20.35 -20.88
CA VAL A 417 -32.79 20.19 -19.48
C VAL A 417 -34.17 19.54 -19.47
N ARG A 418 -34.35 18.55 -18.59
CA ARG A 418 -35.64 17.90 -18.33
C ARG A 418 -35.90 17.86 -16.84
N LYS A 419 -37.17 18.03 -16.48
CA LYS A 419 -37.67 17.87 -15.12
C LYS A 419 -38.62 16.68 -15.12
N ALA A 420 -38.43 15.75 -14.19
CA ALA A 420 -39.29 14.57 -14.05
C ALA A 420 -39.77 14.46 -12.60
N PRO A 421 -41.04 14.11 -12.36
CA PRO A 421 -41.50 13.77 -11.01
C PRO A 421 -40.85 12.47 -10.53
N ASP A 422 -41.07 12.11 -9.26
CA ASP A 422 -40.61 10.84 -8.68
C ASP A 422 -41.45 9.66 -9.17
N ASP A 423 -41.43 9.46 -10.49
CA ASP A 423 -42.10 8.38 -11.21
C ASP A 423 -41.09 7.70 -12.15
N ARG A 424 -40.99 6.37 -12.03
CA ARG A 424 -40.01 5.57 -12.80
C ARG A 424 -40.15 5.77 -14.31
N VAL A 425 -41.39 5.81 -14.80
CA VAL A 425 -41.67 5.89 -16.24
C VAL A 425 -41.30 7.27 -16.76
N ALA A 426 -41.64 8.33 -16.02
CA ALA A 426 -41.29 9.71 -16.36
C ALA A 426 -39.77 9.93 -16.37
N VAL A 427 -39.05 9.43 -15.36
CA VAL A 427 -37.57 9.49 -15.31
C VAL A 427 -36.95 8.75 -16.50
N ALA A 428 -37.42 7.53 -16.79
CA ALA A 428 -36.92 6.75 -17.91
C ALA A 428 -37.15 7.44 -19.26
N GLN A 429 -38.34 8.00 -19.44
CA GLN A 429 -38.72 8.73 -20.66
C GLN A 429 -37.86 9.99 -20.84
N ALA A 430 -37.69 10.79 -19.79
CA ALA A 430 -36.88 11.99 -19.83
C ALA A 430 -35.40 11.69 -20.16
N ALA A 431 -34.84 10.61 -19.60
CA ALA A 431 -33.48 10.16 -19.92
C ALA A 431 -33.35 9.76 -21.41
N ARG A 432 -34.31 9.01 -21.96
CA ARG A 432 -34.32 8.64 -23.39
C ARG A 432 -34.48 9.83 -24.32
N GLU A 433 -35.26 10.84 -23.93
CA GLU A 433 -35.39 12.09 -24.69
C GLU A 433 -34.05 12.85 -24.76
N LEU A 434 -33.33 12.97 -23.64
CA LEU A 434 -32.00 13.59 -23.62
C LEU A 434 -31.03 12.87 -24.56
N LEU A 435 -31.04 11.53 -24.57
CA LEU A 435 -30.25 10.76 -25.55
C LEU A 435 -30.66 11.07 -26.99
N ALA A 436 -31.95 11.12 -27.28
CA ALA A 436 -32.48 11.36 -28.62
C ALA A 436 -32.12 12.77 -29.13
N GLU A 437 -31.95 13.75 -28.24
CA GLU A 437 -31.45 15.11 -28.56
C GLU A 437 -29.93 15.17 -28.81
N GLY A 438 -29.25 14.03 -28.69
CA GLY A 438 -27.83 13.90 -28.94
C GLY A 438 -26.95 14.33 -27.76
N CYS A 439 -27.45 14.22 -26.53
CA CYS A 439 -26.61 14.36 -25.36
C CYS A 439 -25.65 13.17 -25.23
N ASP A 440 -24.37 13.46 -25.03
CA ASP A 440 -23.31 12.46 -24.82
C ASP A 440 -22.89 12.35 -23.34
N LEU A 441 -23.51 13.15 -22.48
CA LEU A 441 -23.45 13.09 -21.03
C LEU A 441 -24.84 13.41 -20.49
N ILE A 442 -25.35 12.61 -19.55
CA ILE A 442 -26.57 12.90 -18.81
C ILE A 442 -26.18 13.09 -17.35
N VAL A 443 -26.49 14.25 -16.79
CA VAL A 443 -26.29 14.55 -15.37
C VAL A 443 -27.65 14.54 -14.69
N THR A 444 -27.89 13.53 -13.83
CA THR A 444 -29.11 13.48 -13.01
C THR A 444 -28.86 14.11 -11.65
N THR A 445 -29.85 14.85 -11.13
CA THR A 445 -29.77 15.58 -9.87
C THR A 445 -31.06 15.44 -9.07
N ALA A 446 -31.05 15.84 -7.81
CA ALA A 446 -32.21 15.85 -6.89
C ALA A 446 -32.81 14.48 -6.49
N GLY A 447 -32.38 13.37 -7.11
CA GLY A 447 -32.71 12.02 -6.64
C GLY A 447 -31.57 11.02 -6.86
N LEU A 448 -31.03 10.54 -5.73
CA LEU A 448 -30.08 9.43 -5.50
C LEU A 448 -30.05 9.05 -3.99
N SER A 449 -31.08 9.42 -3.22
CA SER A 449 -31.15 9.20 -1.79
C SER A 449 -31.31 7.71 -1.46
N VAL A 450 -31.30 7.41 -0.17
CA VAL A 450 -31.70 6.10 0.36
C VAL A 450 -33.21 5.98 0.52
N ASP A 451 -33.95 7.06 0.25
CA ASP A 451 -35.38 7.14 0.48
C ASP A 451 -36.14 6.19 -0.46
N PRO A 452 -37.12 5.39 0.04
CA PRO A 452 -37.81 4.40 -0.77
C PRO A 452 -38.62 4.96 -1.96
N ASP A 453 -39.00 6.23 -1.89
CA ASP A 453 -39.70 6.98 -2.93
C ASP A 453 -38.76 7.62 -3.95
N ASP A 454 -37.43 7.59 -3.73
CA ASP A 454 -36.46 7.98 -4.75
C ASP A 454 -36.32 6.90 -5.82
N VAL A 455 -37.10 7.08 -6.88
CA VAL A 455 -37.14 6.16 -8.01
C VAL A 455 -36.15 6.54 -9.12
N THR A 456 -35.26 7.50 -8.90
CA THR A 456 -34.38 8.04 -9.96
C THR A 456 -33.49 6.96 -10.57
N ARG A 457 -32.81 6.19 -9.72
CA ARG A 457 -31.97 5.08 -10.20
C ARG A 457 -32.79 4.03 -10.92
N LEU A 458 -33.96 3.68 -10.37
CA LEU A 458 -34.85 2.69 -10.96
C LEU A 458 -35.37 3.12 -12.33
N GLY A 459 -35.68 4.41 -12.52
CA GLY A 459 -36.05 4.96 -13.83
C GLY A 459 -34.87 4.99 -14.81
N LEU A 460 -33.65 5.24 -14.35
CA LEU A 460 -32.45 5.11 -15.19
C LEU A 460 -32.19 3.64 -15.59
N ASP A 461 -32.35 2.70 -14.66
CA ASP A 461 -32.27 1.26 -14.95
C ASP A 461 -33.32 0.89 -16.03
N ASP A 462 -34.56 1.37 -15.90
CA ASP A 462 -35.63 1.18 -16.89
C ASP A 462 -35.32 1.86 -18.24
N ALA A 463 -34.55 2.95 -18.24
CA ALA A 463 -34.06 3.60 -19.46
C ALA A 463 -33.01 2.76 -20.20
N GLY A 464 -32.37 1.81 -19.51
CA GLY A 464 -31.30 0.94 -20.03
C GLY A 464 -29.91 1.29 -19.52
N LEU A 465 -29.79 1.84 -18.30
CA LEU A 465 -28.51 2.13 -17.66
C LEU A 465 -27.70 0.84 -17.46
N THR A 466 -26.44 0.84 -17.89
CA THR A 466 -25.51 -0.30 -17.72
C THR A 466 -24.26 0.12 -16.96
N ASP A 467 -23.55 -0.88 -16.43
CA ASP A 467 -22.27 -0.72 -15.71
C ASP A 467 -22.32 0.30 -14.56
N ALA A 468 -23.51 0.46 -13.97
CA ALA A 468 -23.75 1.46 -12.96
C ALA A 468 -22.99 1.15 -11.65
N VAL A 469 -22.12 2.07 -11.26
CA VAL A 469 -21.47 2.07 -9.94
C VAL A 469 -22.13 3.13 -9.08
N HIS A 470 -22.97 2.68 -8.15
CA HIS A 470 -23.64 3.54 -7.18
C HIS A 470 -22.90 3.54 -5.84
N GLY A 471 -22.72 4.72 -5.24
CA GLY A 471 -22.11 4.90 -3.94
C GLY A 471 -20.58 4.98 -4.01
N MET A 472 -19.99 5.97 -3.35
CA MET A 472 -18.53 6.16 -3.29
C MET A 472 -18.08 6.70 -1.93
N PRO A 473 -16.84 6.39 -1.50
CA PRO A 473 -16.30 6.80 -0.21
C PRO A 473 -15.81 8.26 -0.24
N VAL A 474 -16.70 9.20 -0.58
CA VAL A 474 -16.40 10.64 -0.71
C VAL A 474 -17.45 11.47 0.02
N LEU A 475 -16.99 12.44 0.81
CA LEU A 475 -17.82 13.32 1.62
C LEU A 475 -17.45 14.78 1.34
N PRO A 476 -18.29 15.59 0.68
CA PRO A 476 -19.68 15.34 0.28
C PRO A 476 -19.83 14.62 -1.07
N GLY A 477 -20.91 13.85 -1.21
CA GLY A 477 -21.29 13.21 -2.48
C GLY A 477 -21.27 11.68 -2.47
N ALA A 478 -21.44 11.05 -1.30
CA ALA A 478 -21.34 9.60 -1.12
C ALA A 478 -22.34 8.80 -1.98
N MET A 479 -23.51 9.36 -2.29
CA MET A 479 -24.56 8.73 -3.08
C MET A 479 -24.42 8.95 -4.59
N ALA A 480 -23.27 9.40 -5.07
CA ALA A 480 -23.09 9.60 -6.51
C ALA A 480 -23.19 8.28 -7.28
N LEU A 481 -23.59 8.40 -8.54
CA LEU A 481 -23.74 7.30 -9.48
C LEU A 481 -22.93 7.62 -10.75
N VAL A 482 -22.30 6.60 -11.33
CA VAL A 482 -21.72 6.70 -12.67
C VAL A 482 -22.07 5.44 -13.46
N GLY A 483 -22.36 5.56 -14.75
CA GLY A 483 -22.67 4.43 -15.63
C GLY A 483 -22.85 4.91 -17.08
N HIS A 484 -23.44 4.05 -17.91
CA HIS A 484 -23.65 4.34 -19.33
C HIS A 484 -25.10 4.13 -19.73
N LEU A 485 -25.61 5.00 -20.60
CA LEU A 485 -26.94 4.89 -21.17
C LEU A 485 -26.83 5.04 -22.69
N GLY A 486 -26.89 3.92 -23.41
CA GLY A 486 -26.57 3.91 -24.84
C GLY A 486 -25.14 4.39 -25.10
N ALA A 487 -25.00 5.48 -25.86
CA ALA A 487 -23.70 6.09 -26.15
C ALA A 487 -23.30 7.21 -25.17
N ALA A 488 -24.17 7.57 -24.22
CA ALA A 488 -23.91 8.66 -23.27
C ALA A 488 -23.39 8.12 -21.93
N ASP A 489 -22.50 8.89 -21.32
CA ASP A 489 -22.15 8.69 -19.91
C ASP A 489 -23.26 9.24 -19.02
N VAL A 490 -23.49 8.63 -17.86
CA VAL A 490 -24.44 9.10 -16.85
C VAL A 490 -23.70 9.41 -15.57
N ILE A 491 -23.91 10.60 -15.01
CA ILE A 491 -23.45 10.96 -13.68
C ILE A 491 -24.63 11.38 -12.82
N GLY A 492 -24.84 10.67 -11.72
CA GLY A 492 -25.75 11.08 -10.67
C GLY A 492 -25.05 11.98 -9.66
N VAL A 493 -25.60 13.17 -9.44
CA VAL A 493 -25.10 14.18 -8.51
C VAL A 493 -26.03 14.29 -7.29
N PRO A 494 -25.54 13.96 -6.08
CA PRO A 494 -26.34 14.08 -4.85
C PRO A 494 -26.65 15.53 -4.47
N ALA A 495 -27.71 15.71 -3.68
CA ALA A 495 -28.20 17.03 -3.24
C ALA A 495 -27.15 17.92 -2.55
N CYS A 496 -26.09 17.32 -2.00
CA CYS A 496 -24.94 18.03 -1.42
C CYS A 496 -24.31 19.08 -2.35
N ALA A 497 -24.48 18.97 -3.67
CA ALA A 497 -23.98 19.93 -4.65
C ALA A 497 -24.58 21.35 -4.50
N LEU A 498 -25.74 21.48 -3.85
CA LEU A 498 -26.33 22.80 -3.55
C LEU A 498 -25.65 23.49 -2.35
N PHE A 499 -25.04 22.71 -1.46
CA PHE A 499 -24.51 23.20 -0.18
C PHE A 499 -22.98 23.27 -0.19
N HIS A 500 -22.32 22.52 -1.08
CA HIS A 500 -20.87 22.45 -1.16
C HIS A 500 -20.38 22.83 -2.55
N ARG A 501 -19.41 23.74 -2.59
CA ARG A 501 -18.78 24.19 -3.85
C ARG A 501 -18.09 23.06 -4.61
N THR A 502 -17.47 22.13 -3.88
CA THR A 502 -16.76 20.97 -4.43
C THR A 502 -17.34 19.70 -3.82
N THR A 503 -17.69 18.72 -4.67
CA THR A 503 -18.28 17.44 -4.29
C THR A 503 -17.65 16.30 -5.09
N SER A 504 -18.17 15.08 -4.92
CA SER A 504 -17.83 13.96 -5.80
C SER A 504 -17.99 14.26 -7.29
N PHE A 505 -18.90 15.17 -7.68
CA PHE A 505 -19.08 15.55 -9.09
C PHE A 505 -17.80 16.16 -9.68
N ASP A 506 -17.08 16.98 -8.91
CA ASP A 506 -15.79 17.56 -9.34
C ASP A 506 -14.68 16.51 -9.51
N LEU A 507 -14.80 15.36 -8.85
CA LEU A 507 -13.87 14.24 -8.98
C LEU A 507 -14.25 13.32 -10.15
N LEU A 508 -15.55 13.15 -10.42
CA LEU A 508 -16.07 12.24 -11.45
C LEU A 508 -16.07 12.87 -12.84
N LEU A 509 -16.61 14.08 -12.97
CA LEU A 509 -16.82 14.75 -14.26
C LEU A 509 -15.56 14.80 -15.13
N PRO A 510 -14.40 15.30 -14.66
CA PRO A 510 -13.22 15.38 -15.52
C PRO A 510 -12.66 14.01 -15.90
N ARG A 511 -12.91 12.96 -15.09
CA ARG A 511 -12.51 11.57 -15.40
C ARG A 511 -13.37 10.97 -16.51
N VAL A 512 -14.69 11.14 -16.40
CA VAL A 512 -15.66 10.70 -17.41
C VAL A 512 -15.40 11.41 -18.75
N LEU A 513 -15.19 12.74 -18.72
CA LEU A 513 -14.86 13.50 -19.93
C LEU A 513 -13.48 13.17 -20.51
N ALA A 514 -12.57 12.60 -19.72
CA ALA A 514 -11.31 12.06 -20.21
C ALA A 514 -11.44 10.62 -20.78
N GLY A 515 -12.66 10.09 -20.88
CA GLY A 515 -12.94 8.75 -21.41
C GLY A 515 -12.64 7.62 -20.43
N GLN A 516 -12.52 7.90 -19.13
CA GLN A 516 -12.31 6.84 -18.14
C GLN A 516 -13.63 6.15 -17.79
N THR A 517 -13.73 4.85 -18.05
CA THR A 517 -14.77 3.99 -17.47
C THR A 517 -14.43 3.71 -16.01
N LEU A 518 -15.29 4.18 -15.10
CA LEU A 518 -15.05 4.09 -13.65
C LEU A 518 -15.62 2.81 -13.07
N THR A 519 -14.77 2.00 -12.44
CA THR A 519 -15.16 0.76 -11.77
C THR A 519 -15.42 0.95 -10.27
N ARG A 520 -15.97 -0.08 -9.60
CA ARG A 520 -16.08 -0.10 -8.14
C ARG A 520 -14.73 0.10 -7.44
N ARG A 521 -13.64 -0.44 -8.01
CA ARG A 521 -12.29 -0.29 -7.46
C ARG A 521 -11.80 1.14 -7.58
N ASP A 522 -12.00 1.78 -8.74
CA ASP A 522 -11.61 3.18 -8.97
C ASP A 522 -12.26 4.15 -7.98
N LEU A 523 -13.51 3.89 -7.58
CA LEU A 523 -14.20 4.68 -6.57
C LEU A 523 -13.70 4.34 -5.15
N ALA A 524 -13.43 3.07 -4.85
CA ALA A 524 -12.92 2.65 -3.55
C ALA A 524 -11.54 3.25 -3.24
N GLU A 525 -10.67 3.40 -4.23
CA GLU A 525 -9.35 4.02 -4.09
C GLU A 525 -9.40 5.52 -3.72
N LEU A 526 -10.56 6.17 -3.85
CA LEU A 526 -10.77 7.53 -3.37
C LEU A 526 -11.02 7.61 -1.86
N ALA A 527 -11.14 6.48 -1.13
CA ALA A 527 -11.52 6.51 0.28
C ALA A 527 -10.57 7.33 1.16
N GLU A 528 -9.28 7.26 0.87
CA GLU A 528 -8.26 8.09 1.52
C GLU A 528 -8.30 9.52 0.95
N GLY A 529 -8.25 10.54 1.81
CA GLY A 529 -8.22 11.94 1.39
C GLY A 529 -9.55 12.55 0.90
N SER A 530 -10.63 11.79 0.75
CA SER A 530 -11.91 12.30 0.21
C SER A 530 -12.92 12.82 1.22
N MET A 531 -12.47 13.26 2.40
CA MET A 531 -13.30 13.97 3.37
C MET A 531 -13.06 15.47 3.28
N CYS A 532 -14.08 16.24 2.91
CA CYS A 532 -14.02 17.68 2.80
C CYS A 532 -13.85 18.32 4.19
N LEU A 533 -12.90 19.26 4.29
CA LEU A 533 -12.60 19.97 5.52
C LEU A 533 -13.57 21.13 5.82
N ASN A 534 -14.52 21.41 4.92
CA ASN A 534 -15.48 22.53 5.03
C ASN A 534 -14.81 23.88 5.30
N CYS A 535 -13.70 24.14 4.61
CA CYS A 535 -12.94 25.39 4.72
C CYS A 535 -13.81 26.62 4.40
N ARG A 536 -13.60 27.72 5.12
CA ARG A 536 -14.30 29.00 4.90
C ARG A 536 -14.19 29.50 3.45
N ALA A 537 -13.00 29.35 2.86
CA ALA A 537 -12.78 29.56 1.43
C ALA A 537 -12.31 28.25 0.81
N CYS A 538 -13.03 27.77 -0.20
CA CYS A 538 -12.65 26.56 -0.92
C CYS A 538 -11.39 26.82 -1.77
N THR A 539 -10.36 26.01 -1.53
CA THR A 539 -9.06 26.08 -2.23
C THR A 539 -8.81 24.86 -3.13
N TYR A 540 -9.83 24.03 -3.38
CA TYR A 540 -9.74 22.92 -4.34
C TYR A 540 -9.27 23.43 -5.71
N PRO A 541 -8.32 22.75 -6.40
CA PRO A 541 -7.74 21.44 -6.09
C PRO A 541 -6.46 21.49 -5.24
N LYS A 542 -6.11 22.62 -4.60
CA LYS A 542 -4.93 22.69 -3.70
C LYS A 542 -5.16 21.98 -2.38
N CYS A 543 -6.40 21.95 -1.88
CA CYS A 543 -6.78 21.24 -0.66
C CYS A 543 -6.57 19.71 -0.78
N PRO A 544 -6.56 18.95 0.33
CA PRO A 544 -6.37 17.50 0.31
C PRO A 544 -7.62 16.72 -0.13
N PHE A 545 -8.74 17.38 -0.45
CA PHE A 545 -9.98 16.69 -0.83
C PHE A 545 -9.81 15.90 -2.14
N GLY A 546 -10.14 14.61 -2.09
CA GLY A 546 -10.00 13.70 -3.22
C GLY A 546 -8.57 13.25 -3.45
N LYS A 547 -7.67 13.42 -2.46
CA LYS A 547 -6.22 13.25 -2.60
C LYS A 547 -5.63 11.90 -2.27
#